data_AF-A0A9N9EVJ8-F1
#
_entry.id   AF-A0A9N9EVJ8-F1
#
_cell.length_a   1.000
_cell.length_b   1.000
_cell.length_c   1.000
_cell.angle_alpha   90.00
_cell.angle_beta   90.00
_cell.angle_gamma   90.00
#
_symmetry.space_group_name_H-M   'P 1'
#
loop_
_entity.id
_entity.type
_entity.pdbx_description
1 polymer ?
#
loop_
_entity_poly.entity_id
_entity_poly.type
_entity_poly.pdbx_seq_one_letter_code
_entity_poly.pdbx_strand_id
1 'polypeptide(L)'
;MPYSLIQVKEVLHYPPTNIISNIPPILFIHGLSLAAWIWDNFCHWFSNKGHDCYAMSFRGHGQSTKTSKKDKWWSLNDITNDVSLVTDAIIARTGDKPVLVG
;
A
#
# COMPACT_ATOMS: atom_id res chain seq x y z
N MET A 1 -13.61 -2.23 24.55
CA MET A 1 -14.01 -2.49 23.15
C MET A 1 -12.74 -2.52 22.30
N PRO A 2 -12.25 -3.69 21.86
CA PRO A 2 -10.93 -3.78 21.26
C PRO A 2 -10.99 -3.48 19.75
N TYR A 3 -10.00 -2.70 19.29
CA TYR A 3 -9.48 -2.64 17.92
C TYR A 3 -10.26 -1.90 16.82
N SER A 4 -10.04 -0.59 16.75
CA SER A 4 -10.01 0.16 15.48
C SER A 4 -8.60 0.09 14.84
N LEU A 5 -8.01 -1.10 14.70
CA LEU A 5 -6.56 -1.25 14.45
C LEU A 5 -6.07 -0.89 13.05
N ILE A 6 -6.95 -0.76 12.06
CA ILE A 6 -6.50 -0.49 10.69
C ILE A 6 -6.79 0.98 10.37
N GLN A 7 -5.74 1.79 10.44
CA GLN A 7 -5.78 3.21 10.02
C GLN A 7 -5.33 3.40 8.56
N VAL A 8 -4.76 2.37 7.93
CA VAL A 8 -4.57 2.32 6.47
C VAL A 8 -5.91 2.06 5.82
N LYS A 9 -6.46 3.09 5.17
CA LYS A 9 -7.75 3.00 4.46
C LYS A 9 -7.59 3.17 2.95
N GLU A 10 -6.41 3.53 2.50
CA GLU A 10 -6.11 3.76 1.10
C GLU A 10 -4.97 2.86 0.65
N VAL A 11 -5.33 1.92 -0.21
CA VAL A 11 -4.41 1.15 -1.05
C VAL A 11 -4.98 1.23 -2.46
N LEU A 12 -4.33 2.02 -3.32
CA LEU A 12 -4.67 2.10 -4.73
C LEU A 12 -4.19 0.82 -5.42
N HIS A 13 -5.04 0.25 -6.26
CA HIS A 13 -4.76 -1.00 -6.97
C HIS A 13 -4.75 -0.75 -8.47
N TYR A 14 -3.67 -1.17 -9.12
CA TYR A 14 -3.42 -1.06 -10.54
C TYR A 14 -3.20 -2.49 -11.08
N PRO A 15 -4.28 -3.16 -11.52
CA PRO A 15 -4.20 -4.54 -12.01
C PRO A 15 -3.32 -4.60 -13.26
N PRO A 16 -2.67 -5.74 -13.54
CA PRO A 16 -1.84 -5.88 -14.73
C PRO A 16 -2.70 -5.82 -15.99
N THR A 17 -2.24 -5.13 -17.03
CA THR A 17 -2.99 -5.08 -18.31
C THR A 17 -2.84 -6.36 -19.12
N ASN A 18 -1.76 -7.12 -18.88
CA ASN A 18 -1.51 -8.44 -19.45
C ASN A 18 -1.12 -9.38 -18.32
N ILE A 19 -1.77 -10.54 -18.22
CA ILE A 19 -1.43 -11.54 -17.22
C ILE A 19 -0.18 -12.28 -17.69
N ILE A 20 0.92 -12.12 -16.94
CA ILE A 20 2.15 -12.88 -17.13
C ILE A 20 2.33 -13.75 -15.89
N SER A 21 2.54 -15.06 -16.09
CA SER A 21 2.77 -15.99 -14.99
C SER A 21 4.11 -15.73 -14.32
N ASN A 22 4.17 -16.01 -13.01
CA ASN A 22 5.39 -15.94 -12.19
C ASN A 22 6.05 -14.56 -12.10
N ILE A 23 5.28 -13.48 -12.29
CA ILE A 23 5.75 -12.12 -12.02
C ILE A 23 5.19 -11.66 -10.67
N PRO A 24 6.03 -11.20 -9.71
CA PRO A 24 5.57 -10.84 -8.39
C PRO A 24 4.77 -9.52 -8.39
N PRO A 25 3.81 -9.36 -7.47
CA PRO A 25 3.15 -8.08 -7.25
C PRO A 25 4.14 -7.04 -6.70
N ILE A 26 3.80 -5.76 -6.81
CA ILE A 26 4.61 -4.65 -6.30
C ILE A 26 3.78 -3.81 -5.34
N LEU A 27 4.33 -3.52 -4.15
CA LEU A 27 3.78 -2.55 -3.21
C LEU A 27 4.70 -1.33 -3.15
N PHE A 28 4.18 -0.19 -3.61
CA PHE A 28 4.82 1.11 -3.52
C PHE A 28 4.45 1.81 -2.20
N ILE A 29 5.47 2.33 -1.53
CA ILE A 29 5.43 2.91 -0.18
C ILE A 29 5.99 4.34 -0.29
N HIS A 30 5.23 5.36 0.09
CA HIS A 30 5.69 6.75 -0.03
C HIS A 30 6.51 7.21 1.20
N GLY A 31 7.35 8.23 1.02
CA GLY A 31 8.02 8.93 2.12
C GLY A 31 7.12 9.95 2.86
N LEU A 32 7.69 10.72 3.78
CA LEU A 32 6.94 11.70 4.57
C LEU A 32 6.27 12.78 3.69
N SER A 33 5.11 13.27 4.13
CA SER A 33 4.37 14.38 3.50
C SER A 33 3.77 14.10 2.11
N LEU A 34 3.73 12.84 1.68
CA LEU A 34 3.15 12.38 0.42
C LEU A 34 2.00 11.40 0.65
N ALA A 35 1.41 10.85 -0.41
CA ALA A 35 0.45 9.75 -0.32
C ALA A 35 0.59 8.80 -1.52
N ALA A 36 -0.26 7.78 -1.61
CA ALA A 36 -0.24 6.77 -2.67
C ALA A 36 -0.18 7.35 -4.10
N TRP A 37 -0.77 8.53 -4.33
CA TRP A 37 -0.83 9.18 -5.63
C TRP A 37 0.54 9.50 -6.26
N ILE A 38 1.62 9.60 -5.47
CA ILE A 38 2.94 9.91 -6.07
C ILE A 38 3.44 8.78 -6.99
N TRP A 39 2.94 7.56 -6.76
CA TRP A 39 3.33 6.38 -7.51
C TRP A 39 2.50 6.14 -8.77
N ASP A 40 1.50 6.98 -9.07
CA ASP A 40 0.52 6.74 -10.15
C ASP A 40 1.18 6.41 -11.50
N ASN A 41 2.16 7.22 -11.93
CA ASN A 41 2.87 6.98 -13.19
C ASN A 41 3.69 5.67 -13.17
N PHE A 42 4.30 5.33 -12.05
CA PHE A 42 5.09 4.11 -11.91
C PHE A 42 4.19 2.88 -11.89
N CYS A 43 3.10 2.92 -11.13
CA CYS A 43 2.11 1.86 -11.08
C CYS A 43 1.54 1.55 -12.47
N HIS A 44 1.14 2.57 -13.24
CA HIS A 44 0.70 2.38 -14.61
C HIS A 44 1.79 1.76 -15.49
N TRP A 45 3.04 2.21 -15.36
CA TRP A 45 4.15 1.66 -16.13
C TRP A 45 4.39 0.18 -15.84
N PHE A 46 4.45 -0.22 -14.57
CA PHE A 46 4.69 -1.61 -14.16
C PHE A 46 3.47 -2.51 -14.41
N SER A 47 2.25 -2.00 -14.22
CA SER A 47 1.01 -2.71 -14.59
C SER A 47 0.97 -3.05 -16.08
N ASN A 48 1.40 -2.13 -16.95
CA ASN A 48 1.54 -2.38 -18.38
C ASN A 48 2.60 -3.44 -18.72
N LYS A 49 3.48 -3.77 -17.78
CA LYS A 49 4.48 -4.84 -17.89
C LYS A 49 4.05 -6.14 -17.19
N GLY A 50 2.82 -6.22 -16.73
CA GLY A 50 2.23 -7.44 -16.17
C GLY A 50 2.37 -7.59 -14.66
N HIS A 51 2.87 -6.57 -13.96
CA HIS A 51 2.90 -6.59 -12.50
C HIS A 51 1.55 -6.18 -11.91
N ASP A 52 1.08 -6.92 -10.90
CA ASP A 52 -0.04 -6.48 -10.08
C ASP A 52 0.43 -5.44 -9.06
N CYS A 53 0.07 -4.17 -9.28
CA CYS A 53 0.68 -3.05 -8.57
C CYS A 53 -0.26 -2.45 -7.53
N TYR A 54 0.31 -2.09 -6.38
CA TYR A 54 -0.40 -1.51 -5.25
C TYR A 54 0.37 -0.28 -4.76
N ALA A 55 -0.32 0.80 -4.42
CA ALA A 55 0.27 1.96 -3.76
C ALA A 55 -0.51 2.28 -2.49
N MET A 56 0.15 2.25 -1.33
CA MET A 56 -0.53 2.51 -0.06
C MET A 56 -0.32 3.95 0.39
N SER A 57 -1.29 4.52 1.10
CA SER A 57 -1.07 5.70 1.93
C SER A 57 -0.96 5.32 3.38
N PHE A 58 0.13 5.71 4.03
CA PHE A 58 0.29 5.54 5.47
C PHE A 58 -0.87 6.17 6.24
N ARG A 59 -1.11 5.65 7.45
CA ARG A 59 -2.01 6.30 8.42
C ARG A 59 -1.73 7.80 8.47
N GLY A 60 -2.80 8.59 8.45
CA GLY A 60 -2.69 10.06 8.46
C GLY A 60 -2.24 10.72 7.15
N HIS A 61 -2.09 9.98 6.05
CA HIS A 61 -1.82 10.50 4.71
C HIS A 61 -2.92 10.10 3.72
N GLY A 62 -3.10 10.86 2.64
CA GLY A 62 -4.11 10.58 1.61
C GLY A 62 -5.52 10.34 2.17
N GLN A 63 -6.22 9.31 1.69
CA GLN A 63 -7.52 8.90 2.24
C GLN A 63 -7.40 8.04 3.53
N SER A 64 -6.18 7.65 3.92
CA SER A 64 -5.86 7.10 5.25
C SER A 64 -5.83 8.17 6.36
N THR A 65 -6.11 9.44 6.05
CA THR A 65 -6.24 10.57 7.00
C THR A 65 -7.52 10.56 7.85
N LYS A 66 -8.55 9.80 7.47
CA LYS A 66 -9.86 9.78 8.17
C LYS A 66 -9.81 8.95 9.46
N THR A 67 -8.96 9.37 10.38
CA THR A 67 -8.93 8.89 11.76
C THR A 67 -9.63 9.93 12.63
N SER A 68 -10.39 9.49 13.63
CA SER A 68 -11.08 10.39 14.57
C SER A 68 -10.13 11.16 15.50
N LYS A 69 -8.82 10.96 15.38
CA LYS A 69 -7.79 11.55 16.22
C LYS A 69 -6.80 12.31 15.35
N LYS A 70 -6.98 13.64 15.28
CA LYS A 70 -6.18 14.55 14.45
C LYS A 70 -4.71 14.67 14.91
N ASP A 71 -4.38 14.28 16.15
CA ASP A 71 -3.11 14.63 16.79
C ASP A 71 -2.35 13.41 17.36
N LYS A 72 -2.00 12.44 16.52
CA LYS A 72 -1.13 11.33 16.95
C LYS A 72 0.17 11.29 16.18
N TRP A 73 1.28 11.40 16.91
CA TRP A 73 2.59 10.91 16.48
C TRP A 73 2.51 9.39 16.36
N TRP A 74 2.98 8.84 15.24
CA TRP A 74 3.05 7.39 15.02
C TRP A 74 4.48 6.91 15.23
N SER A 75 4.64 5.79 15.92
CA SER A 75 5.95 5.17 16.09
C SER A 75 6.42 4.51 14.79
N LEU A 76 7.72 4.21 14.66
CA LEU A 76 8.19 3.37 13.55
C LEU A 76 7.50 1.99 13.56
N ASN A 77 7.19 1.45 14.74
CA ASN A 77 6.47 0.18 14.86
C ASN A 77 5.04 0.27 14.29
N ASP A 78 4.37 1.39 14.48
CA ASP A 78 3.07 1.66 13.87
C ASP A 78 3.15 1.66 12.34
N ILE A 79 4.18 2.30 11.79
CA ILE A 79 4.41 2.37 10.34
C ILE A 79 4.76 0.97 9.79
N THR A 80 5.65 0.22 10.45
CA THR A 80 5.98 -1.15 10.03
C THR A 80 4.76 -2.07 10.08
N ASN A 81 3.90 -1.94 11.09
CA ASN A 81 2.66 -2.69 11.17
C ASN A 81 1.71 -2.38 10.01
N ASP A 82 1.61 -1.11 9.60
CA ASP A 82 0.82 -0.73 8.42
C ASP A 82 1.33 -1.43 7.14
N VAL A 83 2.64 -1.43 6.92
CA VAL A 83 3.25 -2.13 5.76
C VAL A 83 2.98 -3.63 5.83
N SER A 84 3.13 -4.25 7.01
CA SER A 84 2.87 -5.68 7.19
C SER A 84 1.43 -6.04 6.86
N LEU A 85 0.46 -5.25 7.34
CA LEU A 85 -0.96 -5.50 7.08
C LEU A 85 -1.31 -5.43 5.60
N VAL A 86 -0.77 -4.44 4.88
CA VAL A 86 -1.00 -4.33 3.42
C VAL A 86 -0.29 -5.47 2.68
N THR A 87 0.92 -5.84 3.11
CA THR A 87 1.67 -6.96 2.55
C THR A 87 0.91 -8.27 2.70
N ASP A 88 0.38 -8.55 3.90
CA ASP A 88 -0.41 -9.76 4.17
C ASP A 88 -1.68 -9.79 3.33
N ALA A 89 -2.34 -8.65 3.14
CA ALA A 89 -3.52 -8.54 2.27
C ALA A 89 -3.18 -8.82 0.79
N ILE A 90 -2.02 -8.37 0.30
CA ILE A 90 -1.56 -8.66 -1.06
C ILE A 90 -1.23 -10.15 -1.21
N ILE A 91 -0.54 -10.75 -0.23
CA ILE A 91 -0.25 -12.19 -0.23
C ILE A 91 -1.54 -13.01 -0.26
N ALA A 92 -2.51 -12.65 0.59
CA ALA A 92 -3.81 -13.34 0.63
C ALA A 92 -4.58 -13.22 -0.70
N ARG A 93 -4.42 -12.11 -1.42
CA ARG A 93 -5.09 -11.86 -2.70
C ARG A 93 -4.41 -12.53 -3.89
N THR A 94 -3.08 -12.50 -3.94
CA THR A 94 -2.30 -12.88 -5.12
C THR A 94 -1.66 -14.26 -4.99
N GLY A 95 -1.48 -14.76 -3.77
CA GLY A 95 -0.70 -15.97 -3.48
C GLY A 95 0.81 -15.74 -3.40
N ASP A 96 1.29 -14.54 -3.72
CA ASP A 96 2.72 -14.21 -3.82
C ASP A 96 3.14 -13.06 -2.91
N LYS A 97 4.42 -13.05 -2.52
CA LYS A 97 5.01 -11.95 -1.73
C LYS A 97 5.30 -10.75 -2.65
N PRO A 98 4.84 -9.53 -2.30
CA PRO A 98 5.15 -8.36 -3.09
C PRO A 98 6.61 -7.92 -2.94
N VAL A 99 7.15 -7.34 -4.00
CA VAL A 99 8.35 -6.50 -3.93
C VAL A 99 7.96 -5.17 -3.33
N LEU A 100 8.67 -4.72 -2.29
CA LEU A 100 8.45 -3.43 -1.66
C LEU A 100 9.34 -2.37 -2.31
N VAL A 101 8.76 -1.22 -2.69
CA VAL A 101 9.45 -0.09 -3.32
C VAL A 101 9.14 1.17 -2.52
N GLY A 102 10.16 1.98 -2.19
CA GLY A 102 10.00 3.25 -1.47
C GLY A 102 11.13 4.23 -1.72
#